data_AF-A0AA36HVF9-F1
#
_entry.id   AF-A0AA36HVF9-F1
#
_cell.length_a   1.000
_cell.length_b   1.000
_cell.length_c   1.000
_cell.angle_alpha   90.00
_cell.angle_beta   90.00
_cell.angle_gamma   90.00
#
_symmetry.space_group_name_H-M   'P 1'
#
loop_
_entity.id
_entity.type
_entity.pdbx_description
1 polymer ?
#
loop_
_entity_poly.entity_id
_entity_poly.type
_entity_poly.pdbx_seq_one_letter_code
_entity_poly.pdbx_strand_id
1 'polypeptide(L)'
;MPKVRSYSARPLYEAEHAKVVSLDPQNELLLRVMAVLEADGSGRVSLLNRPLSPDGPLKEHAQLRCFLERLHYARDEISLVPSIAKFWQQHSLGPLPIYPGVLALKSLGELLLSKTADVKAWQHYDSELAFVLPVSGKTGRPPMHDLQMYGSSKATRVFQGGGPFMLTDSEDLAMRVMARLGYLDDGLNADPAESLMVLPTIRRTKRTIGKRQSYQNLQTRVTMSCRRFVERCCQAQVVEPGG
;
A
#
# COMPACT_ATOMS: atom_id res chain seq x y z
N MET A 1 11.99 -23.78 28.98
CA MET A 1 13.10 -23.52 28.02
C MET A 1 13.27 -22.01 27.85
N PRO A 2 14.46 -21.45 28.12
CA PRO A 2 14.70 -20.01 28.02
C PRO A 2 14.71 -19.56 26.55
N LYS A 3 14.02 -18.45 26.24
CA LYS A 3 14.05 -17.81 24.92
C LYS A 3 15.46 -17.24 24.70
N VAL A 4 16.22 -17.82 23.79
CA VAL A 4 17.52 -17.28 23.34
C VAL A 4 17.25 -15.90 22.73
N ARG A 5 17.70 -14.84 23.42
CA ARG A 5 17.71 -13.49 22.86
C ARG A 5 18.70 -13.52 21.71
N SER A 6 18.23 -13.23 20.50
CA SER A 6 19.08 -12.99 19.34
C SER A 6 19.87 -11.70 19.58
N TYR A 7 20.96 -11.79 20.34
CA TYR A 7 21.98 -10.74 20.36
C TYR A 7 22.56 -10.68 18.96
N SER A 8 22.36 -9.56 18.27
CA SER A 8 23.07 -9.36 17.01
C SER A 8 24.55 -9.27 17.39
N ALA A 9 25.36 -10.21 16.90
CA ALA A 9 26.81 -10.24 17.17
C ALA A 9 27.57 -9.13 16.40
N ARG A 10 26.85 -8.33 15.62
CA ARG A 10 27.38 -7.24 14.81
C ARG A 10 28.26 -6.25 15.58
N PRO A 11 27.88 -5.78 16.79
CA PRO A 11 28.72 -4.86 17.56
C PRO A 11 30.05 -5.49 18.00
N LEU A 12 30.08 -6.82 18.23
CA LEU A 12 31.30 -7.52 18.64
C LEU A 12 32.30 -7.59 17.48
N TYR A 13 31.82 -7.85 16.26
CA TYR A 13 32.69 -7.89 15.08
C TYR A 13 33.13 -6.48 14.64
N GLU A 14 32.27 -5.47 14.75
CA GLU A 14 32.62 -4.07 14.45
C GLU A 14 33.68 -3.52 15.42
N ALA A 15 33.68 -3.96 16.68
CA ALA A 15 34.70 -3.60 17.68
C ALA A 15 36.10 -4.15 17.34
N GLU A 16 36.19 -5.27 16.64
CA GLU A 16 37.45 -5.89 16.19
C GLU A 16 37.90 -5.41 14.80
N HIS A 17 37.36 -4.27 14.35
CA HIS A 17 37.56 -3.73 13.00
C HIS A 17 37.20 -4.71 11.87
N ALA A 18 36.47 -5.79 12.16
CA ALA A 18 36.03 -6.73 11.16
C ALA A 18 34.86 -6.11 10.38
N LYS A 19 35.00 -6.06 9.05
CA LYS A 19 33.91 -5.64 8.18
C LYS A 19 32.83 -6.72 8.19
N VAL A 20 31.80 -6.52 9.01
CA VAL A 20 30.59 -7.33 8.96
C VAL A 20 29.85 -7.00 7.67
N VAL A 21 30.18 -7.74 6.62
CA VAL A 21 29.27 -7.83 5.47
C VAL A 21 28.16 -8.72 5.95
N SER A 22 26.99 -8.13 6.21
CA SER A 22 25.79 -8.94 6.27
C SER A 22 25.72 -9.67 4.94
N LEU A 23 25.93 -10.99 4.96
CA LEU A 23 25.28 -11.85 3.99
C LEU A 23 23.78 -11.70 4.31
N ASP A 24 23.22 -10.53 4.02
CA ASP A 24 21.81 -10.45 3.69
C ASP A 24 21.68 -11.56 2.66
N PRO A 25 20.93 -12.64 2.94
CA PRO A 25 20.79 -13.68 1.96
C PRO A 25 20.38 -12.93 0.70
N GLN A 26 21.25 -12.98 -0.31
CA GLN A 26 20.94 -12.54 -1.66
C GLN A 26 19.88 -13.48 -2.27
N ASN A 27 18.88 -13.88 -1.49
CA ASN A 27 17.53 -13.50 -1.84
C ASN A 27 17.56 -12.00 -2.14
N GLU A 28 18.00 -11.62 -3.36
CA GLU A 28 17.14 -10.77 -4.17
C GLU A 28 15.74 -11.23 -3.82
N LEU A 29 15.03 -10.48 -2.98
CA LEU A 29 13.76 -10.93 -2.43
C LEU A 29 12.84 -10.93 -3.63
N LEU A 30 12.84 -12.06 -4.33
CA LEU A 30 12.23 -12.31 -5.60
C LEU A 30 10.75 -11.99 -5.41
N LEU A 31 10.35 -10.78 -5.82
CA LEU A 31 9.01 -10.29 -5.53
C LEU A 31 8.07 -11.09 -6.42
N ARG A 32 7.30 -11.98 -5.78
CA ARG A 32 6.33 -12.85 -6.44
C ARG A 32 4.92 -12.28 -6.40
N VAL A 33 4.73 -11.11 -5.80
CA VAL A 33 3.43 -10.46 -5.70
C VAL A 33 3.45 -9.21 -6.57
N MET A 34 2.42 -9.10 -7.42
CA MET A 34 2.16 -7.92 -8.20
C MET A 34 0.75 -7.42 -7.89
N ALA A 35 0.61 -6.12 -7.66
CA ALA A 35 -0.68 -5.48 -7.51
C ALA A 35 -0.85 -4.47 -8.64
N VAL A 36 -1.96 -4.57 -9.36
CA VAL A 36 -2.27 -3.76 -10.54
C VAL A 36 -3.51 -2.94 -10.26
N LEU A 37 -3.44 -1.64 -10.54
CA LEU A 37 -4.59 -0.74 -10.60
C LEU A 37 -5.09 -0.73 -12.05
N GLU A 38 -6.35 -1.08 -12.27
CA GLU A 38 -7.01 -1.06 -13.57
C GLU A 38 -7.50 0.35 -13.92
N ALA A 39 -7.80 0.58 -15.20
CA ALA A 39 -8.25 1.89 -15.68
C ALA A 39 -9.62 2.33 -15.12
N ASP A 40 -10.44 1.41 -14.60
CA ASP A 40 -11.70 1.73 -13.93
C ASP A 40 -11.52 2.10 -12.44
N GLY A 41 -10.27 2.17 -11.96
CA GLY A 41 -9.93 2.42 -10.57
C GLY A 41 -10.08 1.19 -9.67
N SER A 42 -10.50 0.03 -10.19
CA SER A 42 -10.42 -1.23 -9.46
C SER A 42 -8.98 -1.76 -9.48
N GLY A 43 -8.69 -2.80 -8.71
CA GLY A 43 -7.38 -3.41 -8.79
C GLY A 43 -7.37 -4.83 -8.28
N ARG A 44 -6.32 -5.54 -8.69
CA ARG A 44 -6.13 -6.96 -8.42
C ARG A 44 -4.73 -7.21 -7.89
N VAL A 45 -4.58 -8.32 -7.16
CA VAL A 45 -3.27 -8.85 -6.78
C VAL A 45 -3.12 -10.25 -7.34
N SER A 46 -1.95 -10.53 -7.89
CA SER A 46 -1.60 -11.83 -8.45
C SER A 46 -0.26 -12.31 -7.92
N LEU A 47 -0.14 -13.64 -7.82
CA LEU A 47 1.16 -14.28 -7.71
C LEU A 47 1.77 -14.43 -9.10
N LEU A 48 3.04 -14.09 -9.20
CA LEU A 48 3.82 -14.24 -10.41
C LEU A 48 4.52 -15.60 -10.41
N ASN A 49 4.43 -16.29 -11.54
CA ASN A 49 5.13 -17.56 -11.74
C ASN A 49 6.65 -17.35 -11.76
N ARG A 50 7.08 -16.20 -12.29
CA ARG A 50 8.48 -15.79 -12.27
C ARG A 50 8.65 -14.62 -11.31
N PRO A 51 9.64 -14.69 -10.41
CA PRO A 51 10.09 -13.55 -9.65
C PRO A 51 10.35 -12.29 -10.46
N LEU A 52 9.97 -11.15 -9.90
CA LEU A 52 10.48 -9.86 -10.34
C LEU A 52 11.86 -9.63 -9.75
N SER A 53 12.84 -9.36 -10.61
CA SER A 53 14.05 -8.69 -10.20
C SER A 53 13.77 -7.18 -10.25
N PRO A 54 13.92 -6.43 -9.15
CA PRO A 54 13.86 -4.98 -9.22
C PRO A 54 15.08 -4.50 -10.01
N ASP A 55 14.91 -4.27 -11.31
CA ASP A 55 15.96 -3.75 -12.18
C ASP A 55 16.50 -2.42 -11.62
N GLY A 56 17.73 -2.43 -11.13
CA GLY A 56 18.60 -1.28 -10.91
C GLY A 56 18.10 -0.13 -10.01
N PRO A 57 19.01 0.77 -9.61
CA PRO A 57 18.62 2.01 -8.94
C PRO A 57 17.86 2.91 -9.92
N LEU A 58 16.64 3.32 -9.54
CA LEU A 58 15.86 4.34 -10.25
C LEU A 58 16.53 5.72 -10.10
N LYS A 59 17.52 6.00 -10.95
CA LYS A 59 18.19 7.32 -11.02
C LYS A 59 17.21 8.46 -11.37
N GLU A 60 16.05 8.11 -11.91
CA GLU A 60 15.06 9.05 -12.43
C GLU A 60 14.06 9.56 -11.38
N HIS A 61 14.14 9.11 -10.13
CA HIS A 61 13.14 9.45 -9.10
C HIS A 61 12.94 10.96 -8.91
N ALA A 62 14.01 11.75 -8.99
CA ALA A 62 13.92 13.22 -8.89
C ALA A 62 13.21 13.85 -10.09
N GLN A 63 13.46 13.35 -11.31
CA GLN A 63 12.83 13.86 -12.53
C GLN A 63 11.33 13.54 -12.55
N LEU A 64 10.95 12.31 -12.16
CA LEU A 64 9.55 11.90 -12.04
C LEU A 64 8.80 12.74 -11.00
N ARG A 65 9.45 13.01 -9.86
CA ARG A 65 8.90 13.91 -8.83
C ARG A 65 8.66 15.31 -9.37
N CYS A 66 9.68 15.94 -9.96
CA CYS A 66 9.54 17.29 -10.50
C CYS A 66 8.45 17.37 -11.59
N PHE A 67 8.30 16.33 -12.40
CA PHE A 67 7.20 16.23 -13.38
C PHE A 67 5.83 16.22 -12.70
N LEU A 68 5.63 15.37 -11.69
CA LEU A 68 4.37 15.25 -10.96
C LEU A 68 4.05 16.51 -10.12
N GLU A 69 5.07 17.15 -9.55
CA GLU A 69 4.93 18.40 -8.80
C GLU A 69 4.47 19.55 -9.69
N ARG A 70 5.05 19.65 -10.91
CA ARG A 70 4.62 20.65 -11.91
C ARG A 70 3.15 20.50 -12.32
N LEU A 71 2.62 19.27 -12.29
CA LEU A 71 1.23 18.98 -12.58
C LEU A 71 0.35 18.94 -11.31
N HIS A 72 0.89 19.30 -10.14
CA HIS A 72 0.22 19.30 -8.83
C HIS A 72 -0.24 17.93 -8.30
N TYR A 73 0.26 16.82 -8.84
CA TYR A 73 -0.01 15.47 -8.32
C TYR A 73 0.80 15.14 -7.07
N ALA A 74 2.04 15.62 -7.01
CA ALA A 74 2.92 15.46 -5.86
C ALA A 74 3.03 16.82 -5.14
N ARG A 75 2.66 16.88 -3.86
CA ARG A 75 2.91 18.04 -2.99
C ARG A 75 3.90 17.69 -1.89
N ASP A 76 3.48 16.82 -0.97
CA ASP A 76 4.28 16.45 0.21
C ASP A 76 4.40 14.93 0.39
N GLU A 77 4.07 14.15 -0.64
CA GLU A 77 4.04 12.69 -0.52
C GLU A 77 5.47 12.13 -0.40
N ILE A 78 5.71 11.34 0.65
CA ILE A 78 6.98 10.62 0.85
C ILE A 78 7.20 9.58 -0.27
N SER A 79 6.12 8.97 -0.74
CA SER A 79 6.12 8.01 -1.85
C SER A 79 5.45 8.62 -3.07
N LEU A 80 6.03 8.44 -4.26
CA LEU A 80 5.42 8.88 -5.51
C LEU A 80 4.33 7.93 -6.02
N VAL A 81 4.19 6.73 -5.45
CA VAL A 81 3.24 5.72 -5.97
C VAL A 81 1.78 6.23 -6.00
N PRO A 82 1.25 6.88 -4.94
CA PRO A 82 -0.10 7.46 -4.99
C PRO A 82 -0.22 8.57 -6.04
N SER A 83 0.74 9.49 -6.09
CA SER A 83 0.81 10.54 -7.14
C SER A 83 0.78 9.95 -8.56
N ILE A 84 1.57 8.91 -8.82
CA ILE A 84 1.59 8.21 -10.12
C ILE A 84 0.25 7.55 -10.39
N ALA A 85 -0.34 6.88 -9.40
CA ALA A 85 -1.64 6.22 -9.55
C ALA A 85 -2.75 7.22 -9.91
N LYS A 86 -2.79 8.38 -9.25
CA LYS A 86 -3.73 9.47 -9.53
C LYS A 86 -3.55 9.99 -10.96
N PHE A 87 -2.31 10.29 -11.36
CA PHE A 87 -1.97 10.73 -12.72
C PHE A 87 -2.42 9.70 -13.77
N TRP A 88 -2.10 8.43 -13.53
CA TRP A 88 -2.42 7.35 -14.45
C TRP A 88 -3.92 7.16 -14.63
N GLN A 89 -4.67 7.25 -13.54
CA GLN A 89 -6.13 7.15 -13.53
C GLN A 89 -6.79 8.32 -14.25
N GLN A 90 -6.38 9.55 -13.94
CA GLN A 90 -6.94 10.77 -14.53
C GLN A 90 -6.75 10.81 -16.05
N HIS A 91 -5.63 10.29 -16.54
CA HIS A 91 -5.32 10.22 -17.97
C HIS A 91 -5.74 8.90 -18.64
N SER A 92 -6.43 8.00 -17.93
CA SER A 92 -6.94 6.73 -18.47
C SER A 92 -5.88 5.91 -19.22
N LEU A 93 -4.66 5.85 -18.68
CA LEU A 93 -3.49 5.26 -19.35
C LEU A 93 -3.44 3.72 -19.31
N GLY A 94 -4.57 3.07 -19.01
CA GLY A 94 -4.67 1.62 -18.89
C GLY A 94 -4.21 1.07 -17.53
N PRO A 95 -3.96 -0.25 -17.44
CA PRO A 95 -3.53 -0.88 -16.19
C PRO A 95 -2.13 -0.44 -15.73
N LEU A 96 -1.96 -0.16 -14.45
CA LEU A 96 -0.70 0.28 -13.82
C LEU A 96 -0.25 -0.70 -12.73
N PRO A 97 0.94 -1.30 -12.83
CA PRO A 97 1.53 -2.05 -11.72
C PRO A 97 1.97 -1.12 -10.59
N ILE A 98 1.26 -1.18 -9.47
CA ILE A 98 1.47 -0.34 -8.28
C ILE A 98 2.43 -0.98 -7.28
N TYR A 99 2.40 -2.31 -7.17
CA TYR A 99 3.30 -3.06 -6.32
C TYR A 99 4.03 -4.12 -7.15
N PRO A 100 5.35 -4.23 -7.03
CA PRO A 100 6.25 -3.37 -6.24
C PRO A 100 6.30 -1.92 -6.76
N GLY A 101 6.50 -0.94 -5.86
CA GLY A 101 6.40 0.49 -6.23
C GLY A 101 7.41 0.96 -7.28
N VAL A 102 8.53 0.24 -7.43
CA VAL A 102 9.51 0.44 -8.53
C VAL A 102 8.86 0.26 -9.91
N LEU A 103 7.85 -0.61 -10.04
CA LEU A 103 7.18 -0.82 -11.32
C LEU A 103 6.35 0.39 -11.74
N ALA A 104 5.62 1.03 -10.81
CA ALA A 104 4.88 2.25 -11.12
C ALA A 104 5.80 3.38 -11.59
N LEU A 105 6.96 3.52 -10.94
CA LEU A 105 7.99 4.48 -11.32
C LEU A 105 8.55 4.19 -12.72
N LYS A 106 8.86 2.92 -12.99
CA LYS A 106 9.33 2.47 -14.31
C LYS A 106 8.29 2.74 -15.40
N SER A 107 7.02 2.42 -15.14
CA SER A 107 5.92 2.68 -16.08
C SER A 107 5.77 4.16 -16.40
N LEU A 108 5.90 5.05 -15.41
CA LEU A 108 5.89 6.50 -15.66
C LEU A 108 7.13 6.96 -16.43
N GLY A 109 8.32 6.47 -16.09
CA GLY A 109 9.55 6.79 -16.83
C GLY A 109 9.47 6.37 -18.30
N GLU A 110 9.02 5.14 -18.56
CA GLU A 110 8.80 4.61 -19.91
C GLU A 110 7.77 5.46 -20.69
N LEU A 111 6.68 5.88 -20.04
CA LEU A 111 5.69 6.76 -20.64
C LEU A 111 6.31 8.11 -21.05
N LEU A 112 7.09 8.74 -20.17
CA LEU A 112 7.71 10.04 -20.44
C LEU A 112 8.79 9.98 -21.51
N LEU A 113 9.49 8.84 -21.63
CA LEU A 113 10.47 8.60 -22.69
C LEU A 113 9.81 8.21 -24.03
N SER A 114 8.57 7.71 -23.99
CA SER A 114 7.82 7.35 -25.19
C SER A 114 7.49 8.62 -25.99
N LYS A 115 7.86 8.62 -27.28
CA LYS A 115 7.53 9.73 -28.21
C LYS A 115 6.02 9.88 -28.47
N THR A 116 5.22 8.96 -27.94
CA THR A 116 3.76 8.92 -28.07
C THR A 116 3.05 9.82 -27.08
N ALA A 117 3.71 10.25 -26.01
CA ALA A 117 3.14 11.19 -25.06
C ALA A 117 3.17 12.61 -25.66
N ASP A 118 2.03 13.11 -26.14
CA ASP A 118 1.91 14.53 -26.45
C ASP A 118 1.90 15.31 -25.13
N VAL A 119 3.10 15.74 -24.71
CA VAL A 119 3.35 16.42 -23.42
C VAL A 119 2.45 17.64 -23.23
N LYS A 120 1.92 18.23 -24.32
CA LYS A 120 1.03 19.39 -24.25
C LYS A 120 -0.39 19.06 -23.78
N ALA A 121 -0.78 17.79 -23.75
CA ALA A 121 -2.13 17.36 -23.37
C ALA A 121 -2.27 17.01 -21.89
N TRP A 122 -1.19 16.96 -21.11
CA TRP A 122 -1.27 16.64 -19.69
C TRP A 122 -1.89 17.79 -18.89
N GLN A 123 -2.90 17.45 -18.10
CA GLN A 123 -3.70 18.39 -17.32
C GLN A 123 -3.15 18.46 -15.89
N HIS A 124 -3.33 19.61 -15.25
CA HIS A 124 -3.05 19.74 -13.83
C HIS A 124 -4.03 18.87 -13.05
N TYR A 125 -3.59 18.36 -11.91
CA TYR A 125 -4.45 17.62 -11.00
C TYR A 125 -5.56 18.51 -10.46
N ASP A 126 -6.78 18.20 -10.86
CA ASP A 126 -8.02 18.88 -10.50
C ASP A 126 -9.03 17.95 -9.80
N SER A 127 -8.75 16.65 -9.85
CA SER A 127 -9.65 15.61 -9.40
C SER A 127 -9.36 15.29 -7.95
N GLU A 128 -10.37 15.14 -7.10
CA GLU A 128 -10.15 14.69 -5.73
C GLU A 128 -10.15 13.15 -5.73
N LEU A 129 -9.01 12.53 -6.00
CA LEU A 129 -8.84 11.07 -5.99
C LEU A 129 -8.09 10.58 -4.75
N ALA A 130 -8.63 9.55 -4.12
CA ALA A 130 -8.04 8.83 -3.00
C ALA A 130 -7.55 7.45 -3.45
N PHE A 131 -6.22 7.29 -3.45
CA PHE A 131 -5.58 6.01 -3.74
C PHE A 131 -5.46 5.16 -2.48
N VAL A 132 -5.87 3.89 -2.57
CA VAL A 132 -5.77 2.93 -1.48
C VAL A 132 -5.02 1.68 -1.93
N LEU A 133 -3.95 1.34 -1.22
CA LEU A 133 -3.29 0.03 -1.32
C LEU A 133 -3.52 -0.76 -0.03
N PRO A 134 -4.45 -1.73 -0.01
CA PRO A 134 -4.72 -2.52 1.17
C PRO A 134 -3.49 -3.31 1.61
N VAL A 135 -3.17 -3.24 2.91
CA VAL A 135 -2.13 -4.06 3.52
C VAL A 135 -2.68 -4.76 4.75
N SER A 136 -2.44 -6.07 4.86
CA SER A 136 -2.90 -6.83 6.02
C SER A 136 -2.26 -6.28 7.30
N GLY A 137 -3.04 -6.16 8.38
CA GLY A 137 -2.58 -5.63 9.66
C GLY A 137 -1.73 -6.58 10.49
N LYS A 138 -1.38 -7.78 9.96
CA LYS A 138 -0.58 -8.76 10.71
C LYS A 138 0.78 -8.16 11.03
N THR A 139 1.00 -7.90 12.32
CA THR A 139 2.29 -7.48 12.86
C THR A 139 3.12 -8.70 13.23
N GLY A 140 4.42 -8.66 12.95
CA GLY A 140 5.36 -9.74 13.27
C GLY A 140 5.98 -10.37 12.03
N ARG A 141 6.93 -11.28 12.28
CA ARG A 141 7.61 -12.02 11.21
C ARG A 141 6.63 -13.05 10.63
N PRO A 142 6.36 -13.02 9.32
CA PRO A 142 5.52 -14.05 8.69
C PRO A 142 6.20 -15.44 8.81
N PRO A 143 5.40 -16.52 8.81
CA PRO A 143 5.93 -17.88 8.71
C PRO A 143 6.87 -18.05 7.51
N MET A 144 7.82 -18.98 7.61
CA MET A 144 8.79 -19.24 6.53
C MET A 144 8.09 -19.61 5.20
N HIS A 145 6.98 -20.36 5.25
CA HIS A 145 6.23 -20.73 4.06
C HIS A 145 5.66 -19.50 3.31
N ASP A 146 5.20 -18.47 4.04
CA ASP A 146 4.71 -17.22 3.45
C ASP A 146 5.87 -16.47 2.77
N LEU A 147 7.05 -16.44 3.40
CA LEU A 147 8.22 -15.80 2.81
C LEU A 147 8.67 -16.50 1.53
N GLN A 148 8.62 -17.83 1.47
CA GLN A 148 8.93 -18.59 0.26
C GLN A 148 7.91 -18.35 -0.86
N MET A 149 6.62 -18.26 -0.50
CA MET A 149 5.53 -18.07 -1.46
C MET A 149 5.48 -16.64 -2.02
N TYR A 150 5.57 -15.63 -1.15
CA TYR A 150 5.35 -14.22 -1.51
C TYR A 150 6.65 -13.45 -1.74
N GLY A 151 7.79 -13.99 -1.31
CA GLY A 151 9.12 -13.38 -1.44
C GLY A 151 9.47 -12.41 -0.31
N SER A 152 8.50 -11.72 0.31
CA SER A 152 8.78 -10.82 1.44
C SER A 152 7.58 -10.63 2.36
N SER A 153 7.83 -10.17 3.60
CA SER A 153 6.77 -9.80 4.55
C SER A 153 5.83 -8.72 4.01
N LYS A 154 6.37 -7.76 3.26
CA LYS A 154 5.55 -6.70 2.63
C LYS A 154 4.66 -7.29 1.53
N ALA A 155 5.22 -8.15 0.69
CA ALA A 155 4.48 -8.84 -0.37
C ALA A 155 3.35 -9.71 0.19
N THR A 156 3.61 -10.47 1.26
CA THR A 156 2.57 -11.24 1.97
C THR A 156 1.43 -10.35 2.45
N ARG A 157 1.76 -9.17 3.02
CA ARG A 157 0.75 -8.24 3.53
C ARG A 157 -0.06 -7.57 2.43
N VAL A 158 0.56 -7.23 1.30
CA VAL A 158 -0.15 -6.71 0.12
C VAL A 158 -1.08 -7.79 -0.44
N PHE A 159 -0.57 -9.01 -0.65
CA PHE A 159 -1.37 -10.12 -1.17
C PHE A 159 -2.57 -10.45 -0.28
N GLN A 160 -2.38 -10.51 1.03
CA GLN A 160 -3.47 -10.74 1.99
C GLN A 160 -4.37 -9.51 2.20
N GLY A 161 -3.92 -8.32 1.79
CA GLY A 161 -4.67 -7.07 1.93
C GLY A 161 -5.74 -6.93 0.85
N GLY A 162 -5.45 -7.39 -0.37
CA GLY A 162 -6.31 -7.21 -1.54
C GLY A 162 -5.71 -6.22 -2.54
N GLY A 163 -6.39 -6.05 -3.68
CA GLY A 163 -5.95 -5.18 -4.78
C GLY A 163 -6.01 -3.70 -4.42
N PRO A 164 -5.19 -2.85 -5.05
CA PRO A 164 -5.35 -1.42 -4.92
C PRO A 164 -6.70 -0.99 -5.47
N PHE A 165 -7.17 0.18 -5.08
CA PHE A 165 -8.30 0.80 -5.73
C PHE A 165 -8.23 2.32 -5.59
N MET A 166 -8.94 3.01 -6.46
CA MET A 166 -9.13 4.45 -6.46
C MET A 166 -10.57 4.77 -6.08
N LEU A 167 -10.76 5.76 -5.24
CA LEU A 167 -12.07 6.34 -4.94
C LEU A 167 -12.02 7.84 -5.18
N THR A 168 -13.16 8.43 -5.49
CA THR A 168 -13.32 9.88 -5.41
C THR A 168 -13.37 10.28 -3.94
N ASP A 169 -12.63 11.33 -3.58
CA ASP A 169 -12.71 11.95 -2.27
C ASP A 169 -14.13 12.46 -2.03
N SER A 170 -14.55 12.36 -0.79
CA SER A 170 -15.93 12.59 -0.37
C SER A 170 -16.01 12.51 1.15
N GLU A 171 -17.05 13.12 1.74
CA GLU A 171 -17.27 13.06 3.18
C GLU A 171 -17.46 11.61 3.69
N ASP A 172 -17.94 10.72 2.83
CA ASP A 172 -18.13 9.29 3.09
C ASP A 172 -16.95 8.42 2.62
N LEU A 173 -15.81 9.00 2.25
CA LEU A 173 -14.64 8.25 1.75
C LEU A 173 -14.24 7.11 2.70
N ALA A 174 -14.20 7.36 4.01
CA ALA A 174 -13.86 6.33 5.00
C ALA A 174 -14.84 5.14 4.98
N MET A 175 -16.14 5.43 4.79
CA MET A 175 -17.20 4.43 4.68
C MET A 175 -17.04 3.60 3.42
N ARG A 176 -16.81 4.27 2.29
CA ARG A 176 -16.58 3.60 0.99
C ARG A 176 -15.33 2.73 1.01
N VAL A 177 -14.26 3.19 1.67
CA VAL A 177 -13.05 2.37 1.88
C VAL A 177 -13.38 1.13 2.72
N MET A 178 -14.11 1.27 3.84
CA MET A 178 -14.47 0.14 4.69
C MET A 178 -15.37 -0.88 3.97
N ALA A 179 -16.35 -0.42 3.20
CA ALA A 179 -17.19 -1.27 2.37
C ALA A 179 -16.36 -2.01 1.32
N ARG A 180 -15.44 -1.31 0.64
CA ARG A 180 -14.56 -1.92 -0.36
C ARG A 180 -13.60 -2.97 0.23
N LEU A 181 -13.19 -2.79 1.49
CA LEU A 181 -12.38 -3.75 2.23
C LEU A 181 -13.19 -4.90 2.83
N GLY A 182 -14.53 -4.91 2.67
CA GLY A 182 -15.43 -5.94 3.17
C GLY A 182 -15.70 -5.85 4.68
N TYR A 183 -15.51 -4.69 5.29
CA TYR A 183 -15.88 -4.44 6.70
C TYR A 183 -17.31 -3.92 6.87
N LEU A 184 -17.92 -3.44 5.79
CA LEU A 184 -19.32 -3.02 5.75
C LEU A 184 -20.01 -3.79 4.64
N ASP A 185 -21.22 -4.25 4.92
CA ASP A 185 -22.13 -4.87 3.96
C ASP A 185 -23.55 -4.34 4.19
N ASP A 186 -24.44 -4.49 3.22
CA ASP A 186 -25.85 -4.07 3.33
C ASP A 186 -26.67 -4.96 4.28
N GLY A 187 -26.03 -5.91 4.96
CA GLY A 187 -26.67 -6.92 5.79
C GLY A 187 -26.36 -6.73 7.27
N LEU A 188 -25.56 -7.64 7.81
CA LEU A 188 -25.31 -7.72 9.26
C LEU A 188 -24.32 -6.65 9.74
N ASN A 189 -23.52 -6.07 8.85
CA ASN A 189 -22.50 -5.07 9.19
C ASN A 189 -22.83 -3.70 8.58
N ALA A 190 -24.10 -3.33 8.56
CA ALA A 190 -24.55 -2.06 7.99
C ALA A 190 -24.25 -0.84 8.88
N ASP A 191 -24.10 -1.02 10.20
CA ASP A 191 -23.83 0.09 11.13
C ASP A 191 -22.34 0.51 11.07
N PRO A 192 -22.04 1.74 10.59
CA PRO A 192 -20.70 2.29 10.56
C PRO A 192 -19.99 2.27 11.92
N ALA A 193 -20.75 2.58 12.99
CA ALA A 193 -20.22 2.67 14.34
C ALA A 193 -19.79 1.29 14.84
N GLU A 194 -20.56 0.25 14.53
CA GLU A 194 -20.21 -1.13 14.86
C GLU A 194 -18.95 -1.58 14.12
N SER A 195 -18.88 -1.38 12.81
CA SER A 195 -17.70 -1.78 12.02
C SER A 195 -16.41 -1.08 12.48
N LEU A 196 -16.51 0.19 12.87
CA LEU A 196 -15.39 0.94 13.44
C LEU A 196 -14.93 0.39 14.80
N MET A 197 -15.84 -0.15 15.62
CA MET A 197 -15.49 -0.84 16.87
C MET A 197 -14.84 -2.22 16.61
N VAL A 198 -15.19 -2.88 15.51
CA VAL A 198 -14.66 -4.19 15.17
C VAL A 198 -13.24 -4.11 14.58
N LEU A 199 -12.89 -2.99 13.93
CA LEU A 199 -11.57 -2.79 13.30
C LEU A 199 -10.35 -2.96 14.24
N PRO A 200 -10.32 -2.41 15.46
CA PRO A 200 -9.27 -2.69 16.44
C PRO A 200 -9.21 -4.17 16.84
N THR A 201 -10.35 -4.83 16.90
CA THR A 201 -10.51 -6.21 17.35
C THR A 201 -10.03 -7.20 16.29
N ILE A 202 -10.31 -6.94 14.99
CA ILE A 202 -9.87 -7.76 13.85
C ILE A 202 -8.35 -7.85 13.74
N ARG A 203 -7.59 -6.87 14.26
CA ARG A 203 -6.12 -6.96 14.35
C ARG A 203 -5.65 -8.18 15.15
N ARG A 204 -6.52 -8.75 15.98
CA ARG A 204 -6.27 -9.98 16.77
C ARG A 204 -6.95 -11.23 16.20
N THR A 205 -7.98 -11.10 15.35
CA THR A 205 -8.94 -12.20 15.08
C THR A 205 -9.18 -12.57 13.60
N LYS A 206 -8.31 -12.19 12.64
CA LYS A 206 -8.45 -12.61 11.21
C LYS A 206 -8.31 -14.13 10.94
N ARG A 207 -8.34 -15.01 11.96
CA ARG A 207 -8.46 -16.46 11.76
C ARG A 207 -9.91 -16.97 11.73
N THR A 208 -10.91 -16.15 12.04
CA THR A 208 -12.25 -16.70 12.33
C THR A 208 -13.44 -15.81 11.99
N ILE A 209 -13.37 -14.92 11.00
CA ILE A 209 -14.58 -14.25 10.46
C ILE A 209 -15.28 -15.18 9.46
N GLY A 210 -15.55 -16.40 9.93
CA GLY A 210 -16.45 -17.37 9.34
C GLY A 210 -17.49 -17.89 10.34
N LYS A 211 -17.39 -17.60 11.66
CA LYS A 211 -18.40 -18.00 12.66
C LYS A 211 -18.44 -17.07 13.91
N ARG A 212 -19.57 -16.33 14.03
CA ARG A 212 -20.34 -15.80 15.19
C ARG A 212 -19.68 -15.17 16.46
N GLN A 213 -20.33 -14.06 16.85
CA GLN A 213 -20.76 -13.55 18.19
C GLN A 213 -20.03 -12.38 18.92
N SER A 214 -20.77 -11.26 18.95
CA SER A 214 -21.12 -10.34 20.06
C SER A 214 -20.07 -9.45 20.73
N TYR A 215 -20.18 -8.13 20.51
CA TYR A 215 -19.62 -7.09 21.39
C TYR A 215 -20.62 -5.94 21.56
N GLN A 216 -21.29 -5.89 22.72
CA GLN A 216 -21.96 -4.69 23.22
C GLN A 216 -21.04 -4.02 24.25
N ASN A 217 -20.98 -2.69 24.24
CA ASN A 217 -20.25 -1.77 25.13
C ASN A 217 -18.94 -1.18 24.57
N LEU A 218 -19.00 -0.22 23.62
CA LEU A 218 -17.87 0.68 23.32
C LEU A 218 -18.22 1.91 22.43
N GLN A 219 -19.30 2.64 22.72
CA GLN A 219 -19.87 3.60 21.74
C GLN A 219 -19.41 5.07 21.79
N THR A 220 -18.47 5.51 22.63
CA THR A 220 -18.35 6.97 22.93
C THR A 220 -17.17 7.75 22.29
N ARG A 221 -16.39 7.23 21.32
CA ARG A 221 -15.17 7.96 20.83
C ARG A 221 -14.81 7.84 19.32
N VAL A 222 -15.77 7.66 18.43
CA VAL A 222 -15.46 7.09 17.10
C VAL A 222 -15.16 8.10 15.96
N THR A 223 -15.67 9.34 15.97
CA THR A 223 -15.58 10.23 14.79
C THR A 223 -14.17 10.77 14.47
N MET A 224 -13.34 11.09 15.47
CA MET A 224 -11.94 11.52 15.22
C MET A 224 -10.97 10.36 14.88
N SER A 225 -11.43 9.11 14.96
CA SER A 225 -10.60 7.92 14.72
C SER A 225 -10.56 7.51 13.25
N CYS A 226 -11.62 7.79 12.48
CA CYS A 226 -11.76 7.33 11.09
C CYS A 226 -10.67 7.88 10.16
N ARG A 227 -10.40 9.19 10.23
CA ARG A 227 -9.38 9.81 9.37
C ARG A 227 -7.98 9.26 9.65
N ARG A 228 -7.61 9.22 10.94
CA ARG A 228 -6.35 8.59 11.40
C ARG A 228 -6.29 7.09 11.13
N PHE A 229 -7.43 6.40 11.08
CA PHE A 229 -7.51 4.99 10.73
C PHE A 229 -7.25 4.79 9.23
N VAL A 230 -7.88 5.58 8.36
CA VAL A 230 -7.59 5.58 6.92
C VAL A 230 -6.12 5.90 6.68
N GLU A 231 -5.55 6.89 7.39
CA GLU A 231 -4.12 7.24 7.33
C GLU A 231 -3.16 6.15 7.84
N ARG A 232 -3.62 5.26 8.73
CA ARG A 232 -2.80 4.18 9.31
C ARG A 232 -2.96 2.84 8.60
N CYS A 233 -4.14 2.57 8.04
CA CYS A 233 -4.47 1.31 7.35
C CYS A 233 -4.20 1.40 5.85
N CYS A 234 -4.40 2.57 5.27
CA CYS A 234 -3.91 2.94 3.96
C CYS A 234 -2.66 3.79 4.22
N GLN A 235 -1.58 3.68 3.46
CA GLN A 235 -0.51 4.71 3.51
C GLN A 235 -0.99 6.04 2.88
N ALA A 236 -2.23 6.45 3.16
CA ALA A 236 -2.88 7.61 2.59
C ALA A 236 -2.61 8.82 3.49
N GLN A 237 -1.82 9.77 3.01
CA GLN A 237 -1.73 11.09 3.63
C GLN A 237 -2.87 11.94 3.06
N VAL A 238 -3.81 12.37 3.89
CA VAL A 238 -4.81 13.38 3.53
C VAL A 238 -4.29 14.72 4.03
N VAL A 239 -3.87 15.59 3.13
CA VAL A 239 -3.45 16.97 3.46
C VAL A 239 -4.71 17.83 3.43
N GLU A 240 -5.06 18.46 4.56
CA GLU A 240 -6.12 19.47 4.60
C GLU A 240 -5.74 20.63 3.66
N PRO A 241 -6.66 21.15 2.84
CA PRO A 241 -6.43 22.41 2.16
C PRO A 241 -6.35 23.52 3.21
N GLY A 242 -5.14 24.02 3.48
CA GLY A 242 -4.95 25.24 4.25
C GLY A 242 -5.59 26.41 3.48
N GLY A 243 -6.56 27.07 4.12
CA GLY A 243 -7.13 28.33 3.65
C GLY A 243 -6.17 29.51 3.79
#